data_AF-A0A2H3ANH2-F1
#
_entry.id   AF-A0A2H3ANH2-F1
#
_cell.length_a   1.000
_cell.length_b   1.000
_cell.length_c   1.000
_cell.angle_alpha   90.00
_cell.angle_beta   90.00
_cell.angle_gamma   90.00
#
_symmetry.space_group_name_H-M   'P 1'
#
loop_
_entity.id
_entity.type
_entity.pdbx_description
1 polymer ?
#
loop_
_entity_poly.entity_id
_entity_poly.type
_entity_poly.pdbx_seq_one_letter_code
_entity_poly.pdbx_strand_id
1 'polypeptide(L)' 'MVHPGAFQGKCKHFLMDEREGYAQAVQEDRAAEQIADVFHRYIKQFPISLPDNMEPSDEDLAKINNSALDPEP' A
#
# COMPACT_ATOMS: atom_id res chain seq x y z
N MET A 1 6.83 -31.54 -1.47
CA MET A 1 5.57 -30.78 -1.69
C MET A 1 5.83 -29.38 -1.16
N VAL A 2 6.21 -28.46 -2.02
CA VAL A 2 6.38 -27.04 -1.63
C VAL A 2 4.98 -26.52 -1.36
N HIS A 3 4.68 -26.14 -0.11
CA HIS A 3 3.48 -25.38 0.18
C HIS A 3 3.65 -24.03 -0.49
N PRO A 4 2.88 -23.69 -1.54
CA PRO A 4 2.82 -22.32 -1.99
C PRO A 4 2.13 -21.57 -0.85
N GLY A 5 2.92 -21.04 0.09
CA GLY A 5 2.37 -20.19 1.13
C GLY A 5 1.52 -19.12 0.46
N ALA A 6 0.38 -18.77 1.07
CA ALA A 6 -0.57 -17.78 0.56
C ALA A 6 -0.01 -16.34 0.48
N PHE A 7 1.31 -16.20 0.44
CA PHE A 7 2.05 -14.97 0.28
C PHE A 7 2.18 -14.67 -1.22
N GLN A 8 1.23 -13.91 -1.76
CA GLN A 8 1.23 -13.47 -3.15
C GLN A 8 2.13 -12.24 -3.37
N GLY A 9 2.70 -11.69 -2.29
CA GLY A 9 3.57 -10.52 -2.35
C GLY A 9 2.81 -9.25 -2.69
N LYS A 10 1.55 -9.13 -2.27
CA LYS A 10 0.70 -7.97 -2.60
C LYS A 10 1.30 -6.64 -2.12
N CYS A 11 1.93 -6.64 -0.94
CA CYS A 11 2.71 -5.51 -0.45
C CYS A 11 3.81 -5.07 -1.44
N LYS A 12 4.51 -6.04 -2.03
CA LYS A 12 5.57 -5.78 -3.00
C LYS A 12 4.99 -5.23 -4.30
N HIS A 13 3.86 -5.77 -4.76
CA HIS A 13 3.20 -5.27 -5.97
C HIS A 13 2.76 -3.81 -5.79
N PHE A 14 2.10 -3.50 -4.68
CA PHE A 14 1.70 -2.13 -4.33
C PHE A 14 2.89 -1.16 -4.33
N LEU A 15 4.00 -1.53 -3.69
CA LEU A 15 5.20 -0.68 -3.66
C LEU A 15 5.89 -0.54 -5.02
N MET A 16 5.77 -1.55 -5.90
CA MET A 16 6.28 -1.46 -7.27
C MET A 16 5.45 -0.50 -8.12
N ASP A 17 4.12 -0.47 -7.92
CA ASP A 17 3.21 0.42 -8.65
C ASP A 17 3.43 1.89 -8.25
N GLU A 18 3.70 2.18 -6.97
CA GLU A 18 3.99 3.53 -6.47
C GLU A 18 5.40 4.04 -6.83
N ARG A 19 6.27 3.18 -7.39
CA ARG A 19 7.67 3.51 -7.70
C ARG A 19 7.80 4.65 -8.71
N GLU A 20 6.94 4.67 -9.73
CA GLU A 20 6.97 5.71 -10.75
C GLU A 20 6.52 7.06 -10.19
N GLY A 21 5.47 7.07 -9.36
CA GLY A 21 5.01 8.27 -8.65
C GLY A 21 6.08 8.84 -7.72
N TYR A 22 6.79 7.98 -6.99
CA TYR A 22 7.95 8.39 -6.21
C TYR A 22 9.08 9.00 -7.05
N ALA A 23 9.43 8.37 -8.18
CA ALA A 23 10.48 8.88 -9.06
C ALA A 23 10.14 10.27 -9.62
N GLN A 24 8.87 10.53 -9.94
CA GLN A 24 8.39 11.84 -10.36
C GLN A 24 8.43 12.85 -9.20
N ALA A 25 7.95 12.48 -8.01
CA ALA A 25 7.96 13.35 -6.84
C ALA A 25 9.38 13.76 -6.40
N VAL A 26 10.39 12.90 -6.61
CA VAL A 26 11.80 13.25 -6.40
C VAL A 26 12.27 14.33 -7.36
N GLN A 27 11.83 14.31 -8.62
CA GLN A 27 12.17 15.37 -9.59
C GLN A 27 11.50 16.70 -9.26
N GLU A 28 10.33 16.64 -8.63
CA GLU A 28 9.54 17.82 -8.21
C GLU A 28 9.90 18.33 -6.80
N ASP A 29 10.90 17.74 -6.12
CA ASP A 29 11.30 18.03 -4.73
C ASP A 29 10.16 17.83 -3.70
N ARG A 30 9.20 16.96 -4.04
CA ARG A 30 8.04 16.57 -3.20
C ARG A 30 8.09 15.13 -2.72
N ALA A 31 9.29 14.53 -2.72
CA ALA A 31 9.48 13.13 -2.35
C ALA A 31 8.91 12.79 -0.96
N ALA A 32 9.06 13.68 0.02
CA ALA A 32 8.56 13.48 1.38
C ALA A 32 7.02 13.38 1.44
N GLU A 33 6.32 14.20 0.65
CA GLU A 33 4.86 14.20 0.57
C GLU A 33 4.35 12.92 -0.10
N GLN A 34 5.00 12.51 -1.21
CA GLN A 34 4.66 11.26 -1.88
C GLN A 34 4.92 10.05 -0.98
N ILE A 35 6.02 10.04 -0.21
CA ILE A 35 6.27 8.98 0.77
C ILE A 35 5.15 8.95 1.81
N ALA A 36 4.74 10.09 2.36
CA ALA A 36 3.67 10.15 3.35
C ALA A 36 2.34 9.61 2.79
N ASP A 37 1.98 9.98 1.56
CA ASP A 37 0.79 9.49 0.88
C ASP A 37 0.83 7.98 0.64
N VAL A 38 1.98 7.47 0.17
CA VAL A 38 2.20 6.03 -0.04
C VAL A 38 2.09 5.27 1.28
N PHE A 39 2.71 5.76 2.36
CA PHE A 39 2.60 5.15 3.69
C PHE A 39 1.15 5.15 4.20
N HIS A 40 0.42 6.24 3.97
CA HIS A 40 -0.95 6.36 4.44
C HIS A 40 -1.85 5.33 3.72
N ARG A 41 -1.73 5.23 2.39
CA ARG A 41 -2.43 4.20 1.60
C ARG A 41 -2.00 2.79 1.98
N TYR A 42 -0.71 2.59 2.21
CA TYR A 42 -0.16 1.30 2.62
C TYR A 42 -0.78 0.83 3.94
N ILE A 43 -0.80 1.66 4.99
CA ILE A 43 -1.38 1.27 6.28
C ILE A 43 -2.91 1.08 6.19
N LYS A 44 -3.60 1.85 5.33
CA LYS A 44 -5.03 1.63 5.06
C LYS A 44 -5.29 0.26 4.43
N GLN A 45 -4.47 -0.15 3.47
CA GLN A 45 -4.60 -1.42 2.74
C GLN A 45 -4.05 -2.64 3.52
N PHE A 46 -2.98 -2.42 4.25
CA PHE A 46 -2.22 -3.42 5.01
C PHE A 46 -2.19 -3.00 6.48
N PRO A 47 -3.30 -3.19 7.21
CA PRO A 47 -3.39 -2.77 8.60
C PRO A 47 -2.37 -3.53 9.45
N ILE A 48 -1.68 -2.82 10.34
CA ILE A 48 -0.65 -3.37 11.25
C ILE A 48 -1.25 -4.40 12.24
N SER A 49 -2.57 -4.40 12.41
CA SER A 49 -3.31 -5.40 13.18
C SER A 49 -3.50 -6.74 12.44
N LEU A 50 -3.22 -6.81 11.13
CA LEU A 50 -3.27 -8.04 10.36
C LEU A 50 -2.00 -8.87 10.61
N PRO A 51 -2.11 -10.18 10.88
CA PRO A 51 -0.94 -11.03 11.07
C PRO A 51 -0.07 -11.08 9.81
N ASP A 52 1.26 -11.08 9.95
CA ASP A 52 2.23 -11.13 8.83
C ASP A 52 2.04 -12.33 7.88
N ASN A 53 1.34 -13.37 8.33
CA ASN A 53 1.01 -14.58 7.56
C ASN A 53 -0.32 -14.50 6.81
N MET A 54 -1.06 -13.40 6.91
CA MET A 54 -2.29 -13.16 6.17
C MET A 54 -2.13 -11.93 5.28
N GLU A 55 -2.41 -12.11 3.99
CA GLU A 55 -2.55 -10.99 3.08
C GLU A 55 -4.02 -10.55 3.02
N PRO A 56 -4.29 -9.24 2.89
CA PRO A 56 -5.64 -8.75 2.64
C PRO A 56 -6.15 -9.33 1.31
N SER A 57 -7.43 -9.74 1.31
CA SER A 57 -8.08 -10.26 0.11
C SER A 57 -8.28 -9.12 -0.90
N ASP A 58 -8.31 -9.43 -2.20
CA ASP A 58 -8.50 -8.41 -3.25
C ASP A 58 -9.86 -7.71 -3.11
N GLU A 59 -10.85 -8.39 -2.55
CA GLU A 59 -12.16 -7.82 -2.21
C GLU A 59 -12.10 -6.79 -1.08
N ASP A 60 -11.14 -6.92 -0.16
CA ASP A 60 -10.94 -5.96 0.92
C ASP A 60 -10.12 -4.77 0.44
N LEU A 61 -9.11 -5.01 -0.41
CA LEU A 61 -8.38 -3.95 -1.09
C LEU A 61 -9.27 -3.11 -2.00
N ALA A 62 -10.23 -3.71 -2.71
CA ALA A 62 -11.18 -3.01 -3.58
C ALA A 62 -12.17 -2.12 -2.81
N LYS A 63 -12.43 -2.41 -1.53
CA LYS A 63 -13.28 -1.58 -0.66
C LYS A 63 -12.53 -0.37 -0.10
N ILE A 64 -11.20 -0.38 -0.13
CA ILE A 64 -10.35 0.67 0.44
C ILE A 64 -10.20 1.78 -0.59
N ASN A 65 -10.98 2.84 -0.40
CA ASN A 65 -10.94 4.01 -1.26
C ASN A 65 -9.71 4.87 -0.94
N ASN A 66 -8.62 4.69 -1.69
CA ASN A 66 -7.37 5.44 -1.55
C ASN A 66 -7.49 6.94 -1.89
N SER A 67 -8.60 7.37 -2.49
CA SER A 67 -8.86 8.77 -2.87
C SER A 67 -9.74 9.52 -1.88
N ALA A 68 -10.24 8.85 -0.83
CA ALA A 68 -11.03 9.51 0.19
C ALA A 68 -10.11 10.25 1.18
N LEU A 69 -10.32 11.57 1.30
CA LEU A 69 -9.77 12.36 2.40
C LEU A 69 -10.18 11.71 3.73
N ASP A 70 -9.23 11.51 4.64
CA ASP A 70 -9.60 11.09 5.99
C ASP A 70 -10.47 12.16 6.64
N PRO A 71 -11.53 11.76 7.37
CA PRO A 71 -12.31 12.71 8.14
C PRO A 71 -11.41 13.39 9.18
N GLU A 72 -11.48 14.71 9.22
CA GLU A 72 -10.77 15.54 10.21
C GLU A 72 -11.27 15.19 11.62
N PRO A 73 -10.39 14.99 12.63
CA PRO A 73 -10.76 14.62 14.00
C PRO A 73 -11.46 15.75 14.78
#